data_AF-A0A370F9K0-F1
#
_entry.id   AF-A0A370F9K0-F1
#
_cell.length_a   1.000
_cell.length_b   1.000
_cell.length_c   1.000
_cell.angle_alpha   90.00
_cell.angle_beta   90.00
_cell.angle_gamma   90.00
#
_symmetry.space_group_name_H-M   'P 1'
#
loop_
_entity.id
_entity.type
_entity.pdbx_description
1 polymer ?
#
loop_
_entity_poly.entity_id
_entity_poly.type
_entity_poly.pdbx_seq_one_letter_code
_entity_poly.pdbx_strand_id
1 'polypeptide(L)'
;MKSSGFVAAGVLAIGLSSVLAPAAAAQDFGSFGQYQPCSNQFRLPWEPDTPTKNVVLSPFGTADMHCASWHGVTEIYQIDPWGNKHRINRAQIVVPLPFFVWNPATF
;
A
#
# COMPACT_ATOMS: atom_id res chain seq x y z
N MET A 1 47.85 34.15 34.38
CA MET A 1 48.26 34.05 32.96
C MET A 1 47.41 32.99 32.29
N LYS A 2 47.02 33.30 31.05
CA LYS A 2 46.06 32.68 30.12
C LYS A 2 46.07 31.14 30.05
N SER A 3 44.91 30.50 30.22
CA SER A 3 44.59 29.23 29.58
C SER A 3 43.32 29.42 28.75
N SER A 4 43.46 29.25 27.45
CA SER A 4 42.40 29.29 26.45
C SER A 4 42.18 27.87 25.95
N GLY A 5 40.92 27.43 25.87
CA GLY A 5 40.56 26.15 25.27
C GLY A 5 39.08 26.18 24.91
N PHE A 6 38.78 26.73 23.73
CA PHE A 6 37.44 26.69 23.16
C PHE A 6 37.12 25.27 22.69
N VAL A 7 35.96 24.76 23.10
CA VAL A 7 35.33 23.55 22.57
C VAL A 7 34.84 23.86 21.16
N ALA A 8 35.23 23.07 20.16
CA ALA A 8 34.64 23.11 18.84
C ALA A 8 34.31 21.70 18.36
N ALA A 9 33.01 21.48 18.18
CA ALA A 9 32.37 20.25 17.78
C ALA A 9 32.79 19.81 16.36
N GLY A 10 33.14 18.53 16.21
CA GLY A 10 33.33 17.88 14.92
C GLY A 10 32.02 17.28 14.43
N VAL A 11 31.58 17.73 13.25
CA VAL A 11 30.31 17.49 12.58
C VAL A 11 30.00 15.99 12.39
N LEU A 12 28.80 15.56 12.79
CA LEU A 12 28.23 14.26 12.42
C LEU A 12 27.83 14.33 10.93
N ALA A 13 28.62 13.70 10.06
CA ALA A 13 28.27 13.55 8.65
C ALA A 13 27.13 12.52 8.53
N ILE A 14 25.89 13.01 8.50
CA ILE A 14 24.73 12.18 8.16
C ILE A 14 24.79 12.01 6.64
N GLY A 15 25.33 10.88 6.19
CA GLY A 15 25.29 10.46 4.80
C GLY A 15 23.83 10.34 4.37
N LEU A 16 23.34 11.34 3.65
CA LEU A 16 22.10 11.26 2.87
C LEU A 16 22.37 10.34 1.68
N SER A 17 22.35 9.04 1.93
CA SER A 17 22.10 8.07 0.87
C SER A 17 20.67 8.29 0.42
N SER A 18 20.51 9.16 -0.58
CA SER A 18 19.31 9.25 -1.39
C SER A 18 19.15 7.91 -2.10
N VAL A 19 18.50 6.97 -1.42
CA VAL A 19 17.90 5.81 -2.05
C VAL A 19 17.01 6.40 -3.13
N LEU A 20 17.37 6.20 -4.39
CA LEU A 20 16.50 6.43 -5.52
C LEU A 20 15.30 5.51 -5.31
N ALA A 21 14.32 5.97 -4.53
CA ALA A 21 13.02 5.36 -4.48
C ALA A 21 12.52 5.38 -5.93
N PRO A 22 12.09 4.24 -6.49
CA PRO A 22 11.43 4.25 -7.79
C PRO A 22 10.34 5.31 -7.73
N ALA A 23 10.45 6.33 -8.57
CA ALA A 23 9.33 7.20 -8.86
C ALA A 23 8.32 6.32 -9.59
N ALA A 24 7.51 5.60 -8.82
CA ALA A 24 6.41 4.82 -9.36
C ALA A 24 5.49 5.84 -10.02
N ALA A 25 5.26 5.65 -11.32
CA ALA A 25 4.34 6.48 -12.05
C ALA A 25 2.94 6.13 -11.55
N ALA A 26 2.34 7.09 -10.84
CA ALA A 26 0.94 7.15 -10.50
C ALA A 26 0.08 6.80 -11.72
N GLN A 27 -0.42 5.56 -11.80
CA GLN A 27 -1.31 5.18 -12.87
C GLN A 27 -2.70 5.65 -12.46
N ASP A 28 -3.14 6.78 -13.02
CA ASP A 28 -4.49 7.33 -12.79
C ASP A 28 -5.51 6.37 -13.43
N PHE A 29 -5.99 5.44 -12.62
CA PHE A 29 -7.02 4.51 -13.03
C PHE A 29 -8.31 5.30 -13.12
N GLY A 30 -8.82 5.39 -14.35
CA GLY A 30 -9.94 6.23 -14.74
C GLY A 30 -11.13 6.18 -13.78
N SER A 31 -12.04 7.13 -13.96
CA SER A 31 -13.25 7.29 -13.15
C SER A 31 -14.24 6.14 -13.35
N PHE A 32 -13.85 4.90 -13.02
CA PHE A 32 -14.75 3.77 -12.85
C PHE A 32 -15.82 4.21 -11.85
N GLY A 33 -17.08 3.93 -12.17
CA GLY A 33 -18.22 4.48 -11.44
C GLY A 33 -18.15 4.25 -9.92
N GLN A 34 -18.90 5.07 -9.19
CA GLN A 34 -19.12 5.08 -7.73
C GLN A 34 -18.45 3.91 -6.97
N TYR A 35 -17.22 4.11 -6.51
CA TYR A 35 -16.51 3.18 -5.65
C TYR A 35 -17.28 2.97 -4.34
N GLN A 36 -17.58 1.72 -3.99
CA GLN A 36 -18.25 1.38 -2.74
C GLN A 36 -17.26 0.75 -1.75
N PRO A 37 -17.40 1.01 -0.44
CA PRO A 37 -16.61 0.32 0.58
C PRO A 37 -16.86 -1.20 0.52
N CYS A 38 -15.78 -1.98 0.51
CA CYS A 38 -15.85 -3.45 0.41
C CYS A 38 -14.84 -4.18 1.31
N SER A 39 -14.28 -3.51 2.33
CA SER A 39 -13.37 -4.11 3.31
C SER A 39 -13.88 -5.41 3.95
N ASN A 40 -15.20 -5.54 4.09
CA ASN A 40 -15.83 -6.74 4.65
C ASN A 40 -15.65 -8.01 3.77
N GLN A 41 -15.28 -7.86 2.50
CA GLN A 41 -15.02 -8.97 1.57
C GLN A 41 -13.60 -9.53 1.68
N PHE A 42 -12.73 -8.91 2.49
CA PHE A 42 -11.32 -9.28 2.60
C PHE A 42 -10.95 -9.71 4.02
N ARG A 43 -9.90 -10.51 4.08
CA ARG A 43 -9.21 -10.93 5.30
C ARG A 43 -7.72 -11.07 5.05
N LEU A 44 -6.96 -11.02 6.14
CA LEU A 44 -5.52 -11.23 6.10
C LEU A 44 -5.19 -12.73 6.11
N PRO A 45 -4.04 -13.15 5.58
CA PRO A 45 -3.67 -14.57 5.49
C PRO A 45 -3.57 -15.28 6.85
N TRP A 46 -3.30 -14.52 7.92
CA TRP A 46 -3.15 -15.02 9.30
C TRP A 46 -4.44 -14.95 10.12
N GLU A 47 -5.52 -14.36 9.58
CA GLU A 47 -6.82 -14.40 10.24
C GLU A 47 -7.44 -15.81 10.11
N PRO A 48 -8.39 -16.19 10.98
CA PRO A 48 -9.08 -17.48 10.86
C PRO A 48 -9.75 -17.69 9.51
N ASP A 49 -9.79 -18.94 9.04
CA ASP A 49 -10.38 -19.27 7.75
C ASP A 49 -11.87 -18.95 7.70
N THR A 50 -12.29 -18.21 6.67
CA THR A 50 -13.68 -17.88 6.43
C THR A 50 -13.99 -18.11 4.95
N PRO A 51 -14.96 -18.97 4.62
CA PRO A 51 -15.19 -19.42 3.25
C PRO A 51 -15.72 -18.32 2.31
N THR A 52 -16.12 -17.18 2.86
CA THR A 52 -16.76 -16.08 2.13
C THR A 52 -15.85 -14.88 1.88
N LYS A 53 -14.62 -14.86 2.43
CA LYS A 53 -13.72 -13.72 2.34
C LYS A 53 -12.49 -14.02 1.49
N ASN A 54 -12.16 -13.10 0.61
CA ASN A 54 -10.94 -13.16 -0.18
C ASN A 54 -9.72 -12.87 0.71
N VAL A 55 -8.60 -13.51 0.41
CA VAL A 55 -7.35 -13.25 1.14
C VAL A 55 -6.63 -12.09 0.47
N VAL A 56 -6.23 -11.09 1.24
CA VAL A 56 -5.45 -9.94 0.75
C VAL A 56 -4.17 -9.78 1.54
N LEU A 57 -3.07 -9.53 0.85
CA LEU A 57 -1.81 -9.09 1.42
C LEU A 57 -1.65 -7.59 1.18
N SER A 58 -1.79 -6.80 2.24
CA SER A 58 -1.60 -5.36 2.23
C SER A 58 -0.79 -4.91 3.45
N PRO A 59 0.11 -3.91 3.31
CA PRO A 59 0.81 -3.32 4.45
C PRO A 59 -0.12 -2.56 5.41
N PHE A 60 -1.33 -2.17 4.97
CA PHE A 60 -2.30 -1.40 5.77
C PHE A 60 -3.47 -2.24 6.27
N GLY A 61 -3.40 -3.57 6.12
CA GLY A 61 -4.49 -4.46 6.49
C GLY A 61 -5.65 -4.43 5.49
N THR A 62 -6.88 -4.59 5.97
CA THR A 62 -8.11 -4.66 5.15
C THR A 62 -8.96 -3.38 5.22
N ALA A 63 -8.52 -2.36 5.96
CA ALA A 63 -9.21 -1.09 6.07
C ALA A 63 -9.23 -0.35 4.72
N ASP A 64 -10.25 0.50 4.54
CA ASP A 64 -10.38 1.44 3.42
C ASP A 64 -10.21 0.80 2.03
N MET A 65 -10.78 -0.40 1.89
CA MET A 65 -10.87 -1.11 0.62
C MET A 65 -12.12 -0.67 -0.12
N HIS A 66 -11.95 -0.33 -1.39
CA HIS A 66 -13.00 0.14 -2.28
C HIS A 66 -13.08 -0.72 -3.53
N CYS A 67 -14.30 -1.07 -3.91
CA CYS A 67 -14.56 -1.88 -5.08
C CYS A 67 -15.41 -1.09 -6.07
N ALA A 68 -15.06 -1.18 -7.34
CA ALA A 68 -15.89 -0.72 -8.45
C ALA A 68 -16.03 -1.86 -9.45
N SER A 69 -17.24 -2.03 -9.99
CA SER A 69 -17.49 -2.97 -11.07
C SER A 69 -18.04 -2.20 -12.26
N TRP A 70 -17.41 -2.35 -13.42
CA TRP A 70 -17.80 -1.70 -14.66
C TRP A 70 -17.73 -2.70 -15.81
N HIS A 71 -18.86 -2.90 -16.51
CA HIS A 71 -18.99 -3.87 -17.61
C HIS A 71 -18.43 -5.28 -17.30
N GLY A 72 -18.63 -5.76 -16.07
CA GLY A 72 -18.17 -7.09 -15.65
C GLY A 72 -16.69 -7.16 -15.23
N VAL A 73 -15.96 -6.05 -15.29
CA VAL A 73 -14.62 -5.92 -14.73
C VAL A 73 -14.74 -5.32 -13.33
N THR A 74 -14.29 -6.06 -12.32
CA THR A 74 -14.23 -5.57 -10.95
C THR A 74 -12.81 -5.16 -10.61
N GLU A 75 -12.66 -3.90 -10.21
CA GLU A 75 -11.42 -3.35 -9.70
C GLU A 75 -11.51 -3.08 -8.20
N ILE A 76 -10.38 -3.24 -7.52
CA ILE A 76 -10.26 -3.10 -6.08
C ILE A 76 -9.09 -2.15 -5.80
N TYR A 77 -9.32 -1.19 -4.93
CA TYR A 77 -8.32 -0.24 -4.47
C TYR A 77 -8.32 -0.17 -2.95
N GLN A 78 -7.18 0.21 -2.38
CA GLN A 78 -7.04 0.58 -0.99
C GLN A 78 -6.53 2.00 -0.88
N ILE A 79 -7.15 2.79 -0.01
CA ILE A 79 -6.66 4.12 0.32
C ILE A 79 -5.63 3.99 1.44
N ASP A 80 -4.43 4.51 1.22
CA ASP A 80 -3.38 4.54 2.25
C ASP A 80 -3.67 5.63 3.30
N PRO A 81 -2.94 5.65 4.44
CA PRO A 81 -3.11 6.69 5.46
C PRO A 81 -2.82 8.12 4.99
N TRP A 82 -2.22 8.29 3.81
CA TRP A 82 -1.90 9.58 3.20
C TRP A 82 -2.93 9.99 2.13
N GLY A 83 -3.94 9.17 1.87
CA GLY A 83 -5.03 9.43 0.92
C GLY A 83 -4.75 8.93 -0.51
N ASN A 84 -3.63 8.26 -0.77
CA ASN A 84 -3.31 7.73 -2.11
C ASN A 84 -4.04 6.42 -2.39
N LYS A 85 -4.38 6.19 -3.65
CA LYS A 85 -5.14 5.01 -4.08
C LYS A 85 -4.22 3.95 -4.67
N HIS A 86 -4.14 2.82 -3.99
CA HIS A 86 -3.34 1.69 -4.43
C HIS A 86 -4.21 0.58 -4.95
N ARG A 87 -3.89 0.07 -6.14
CA ARG A 87 -4.61 -1.05 -6.72
C ARG A 87 -4.32 -2.33 -5.94
N ILE A 88 -5.36 -3.12 -5.76
CA ILE A 88 -5.27 -4.47 -5.21
C ILE A 88 -5.39 -5.44 -6.38
N ASN A 89 -4.28 -6.07 -6.74
CA ASN A 89 -4.21 -7.00 -7.87
C ASN A 89 -4.57 -8.41 -7.42
N ARG A 90 -5.34 -9.14 -8.23
CA ARG A 90 -5.50 -10.58 -8.02
C ARG A 90 -4.18 -11.28 -8.39
N ALA A 91 -3.61 -12.04 -7.45
CA ALA A 91 -2.49 -12.92 -7.74
C ALA A 91 -2.97 -14.12 -8.57
N GLN A 92 -2.23 -14.46 -9.62
CA GLN A 92 -2.51 -15.62 -10.46
C GLN A 92 -1.89 -16.88 -9.88
N ILE A 93 -2.33 -17.25 -8.67
CA ILE A 93 -1.92 -18.47 -7.99
C ILE A 93 -3.11 -19.43 -7.82
N VAL A 94 -2.84 -20.73 -7.90
CA VAL A 94 -3.87 -21.78 -7.77
C VAL A 94 -4.11 -22.04 -6.29
N VAL A 95 -5.11 -21.36 -5.74
CA VAL A 95 -5.58 -21.52 -4.35
C VAL A 95 -7.11 -21.57 -4.32
N PRO A 96 -7.73 -22.17 -3.29
CA PRO A 96 -9.18 -22.35 -3.22
C PRO A 96 -9.98 -21.04 -3.23
N LEU A 97 -9.40 -19.96 -2.72
CA LEU A 97 -9.98 -18.62 -2.68
C LEU A 97 -9.07 -17.62 -3.41
N PRO A 98 -9.63 -16.62 -4.11
CA PRO A 98 -8.82 -15.60 -4.76
C PRO A 98 -7.88 -14.91 -3.78
N PHE A 99 -6.59 -14.88 -4.13
CA PHE A 99 -5.57 -14.18 -3.38
C PHE A 99 -5.29 -12.83 -4.04
N PHE A 100 -5.20 -11.80 -3.22
CA PHE A 100 -5.02 -10.42 -3.67
C PHE A 100 -3.78 -9.80 -3.03
N VAL A 101 -3.10 -8.93 -3.77
CA VAL A 101 -1.86 -8.29 -3.35
C VAL A 101 -1.94 -6.80 -3.65
N TRP A 102 -1.63 -6.00 -2.63
CA TRP A 102 -1.50 -4.56 -2.72
C TRP A 102 -0.33 -4.15 -3.62
N ASN A 103 -0.55 -3.18 -4.51
CA ASN A 103 0.44 -2.74 -5.48
C ASN A 103 1.12 -1.41 -5.07
N PRO A 104 2.42 -1.40 -4.73
CA PRO A 104 3.14 -0.17 -4.41
C PRO A 104 3.29 0.79 -5.58
N ALA A 105 3.21 0.29 -6.81
CA ALA A 105 3.51 1.08 -8.00
C ALA A 105 2.33 1.93 -8.49
N THR A 106 1.17 1.84 -7.85
CA THR A 106 -0.04 2.58 -8.21
C THR A 106 -0.38 3.54 -7.10
N PHE A 107 -0.44 4.85 -7.37
CA PHE A 107 -0.95 5.89 -6.47
C PHE A 107 -1.53 7.03 -7.29
#